data_AF-A0ABD0MZQ9-F1
#
_entry.id   AF-A0ABD0MZQ9-F1
#
_cell.length_a   1.000
_cell.length_b   1.000
_cell.length_c   1.000
_cell.angle_alpha   90.00
_cell.angle_beta   90.00
_cell.angle_gamma   90.00
#
_symmetry.space_group_name_H-M   'P 1'
#
loop_
_entity.id
_entity.type
_entity.pdbx_description
1 polymer ?
#
loop_
_entity_poly.entity_id
_entity_poly.type
_entity_poly.pdbx_seq_one_letter_code
_entity_poly.pdbx_strand_id
1 'polypeptide(L)'
;MSFHKLPADMRQRIHDYYEHRYQGKMFDEESILGELNEPLREEIISFNCRKLVATMPLFANADPNFVTSMLTKLRFEVFQPGDYIIREGTVGKKMYFIQHGVLTVLTKGSKETKISDGSYFG
;
A
#
# COMPACT_ATOMS: atom_id res chain seq x y z
N MET A 1 21.36 -2.92 12.06
CA MET A 1 20.63 -2.49 13.29
C MET A 1 21.55 -2.31 14.51
N SER A 2 22.48 -3.24 14.79
CA SER A 2 23.41 -3.13 15.93
C SER A 2 24.40 -1.96 15.82
N PHE A 3 24.85 -1.63 14.60
CA PHE A 3 25.75 -0.50 14.35
C PHE A 3 25.15 0.85 14.80
N HIS A 4 23.86 1.07 14.54
CA HIS A 4 23.14 2.28 14.95
C HIS A 4 22.59 2.21 16.39
N LYS A 5 22.89 1.15 17.15
CA LYS A 5 22.45 0.96 18.53
C LYS A 5 20.95 1.19 18.75
N LEU A 6 20.12 0.77 17.79
CA LEU A 6 18.66 0.95 17.88
C LEU A 6 18.09 0.27 19.13
N PRO A 7 17.06 0.83 19.77
CA PRO A 7 16.35 0.19 20.87
C PRO A 7 15.78 -1.19 20.50
N ALA A 8 15.62 -2.09 21.48
CA ALA A 8 15.18 -3.47 21.25
C ALA A 8 13.77 -3.55 20.65
N ASP A 9 12.84 -2.73 21.15
CA ASP A 9 11.48 -2.57 20.64
C ASP A 9 11.47 -2.14 19.17
N MET A 10 12.34 -1.19 18.80
CA MET A 10 12.46 -0.75 17.42
C MET A 10 13.01 -1.86 16.51
N ARG A 11 13.99 -2.64 16.99
CA ARG A 11 14.51 -3.79 16.23
C ARG A 11 13.44 -4.84 15.99
N GLN A 12 12.66 -5.17 17.02
CA GLN A 12 11.56 -6.13 16.91
C GLN A 12 10.52 -5.63 15.91
N ARG A 13 10.12 -4.36 16.02
CA ARG A 13 9.16 -3.76 15.10
C ARG A 13 9.65 -3.78 13.65
N ILE A 14 10.93 -3.50 13.38
CA ILE A 14 11.49 -3.62 12.04
C ILE A 14 11.49 -5.08 11.57
N HIS A 15 11.86 -6.03 12.44
CA HIS A 15 11.81 -7.46 12.09
C HIS A 15 10.39 -7.88 11.70
N ASP A 16 9.40 -7.56 12.53
CA ASP A 16 7.98 -7.85 12.25
C ASP A 16 7.54 -7.21 10.93
N TYR A 17 7.98 -5.98 10.63
CA TYR A 17 7.67 -5.32 9.36
C TYR A 17 8.19 -6.12 8.17
N TYR A 18 9.45 -6.56 8.18
CA TYR A 18 10.04 -7.32 7.07
C TYR A 18 9.39 -8.70 6.93
N GLU A 19 9.08 -9.37 8.03
CA GLU A 19 8.34 -10.64 8.02
C GLU A 19 6.96 -10.48 7.35
N HIS A 20 6.21 -9.43 7.68
CA HIS A 20 4.90 -9.18 7.04
C HIS A 20 5.03 -8.72 5.59
N ARG A 21 6.02 -7.87 5.27
CA ARG A 21 6.21 -7.30 3.92
C ARG A 21 6.71 -8.30 2.90
N TYR A 22 7.55 -9.25 3.32
CA TYR A 22 8.26 -10.15 2.42
C TYR A 22 7.99 -11.63 2.68
N GLN A 23 7.40 -12.00 3.82
CA GLN A 23 7.02 -13.39 4.14
C GLN A 23 8.18 -14.37 3.97
N GLY A 24 9.38 -13.99 4.45
CA GLY A 24 10.60 -14.78 4.35
C GLY A 24 11.22 -14.86 2.94
N LYS A 25 10.68 -14.14 1.95
CA LYS A 25 11.22 -14.09 0.58
C LYS A 25 12.13 -12.88 0.42
N MET A 26 13.11 -12.95 -0.48
CA MET A 26 13.94 -11.80 -0.85
C MET A 26 13.90 -11.61 -2.35
N PHE A 27 13.37 -10.47 -2.78
CA PHE A 27 13.31 -10.07 -4.18
C PHE A 27 13.14 -8.55 -4.29
N ASP A 28 13.66 -7.97 -5.37
CA ASP A 28 13.44 -6.58 -5.73
C ASP A 28 12.37 -6.52 -6.82
N GLU A 29 11.14 -6.18 -6.42
CA GLU A 29 9.99 -6.12 -7.32
C GLU A 29 10.17 -5.05 -8.41
N GLU A 30 10.79 -3.91 -8.09
CA GLU A 30 10.99 -2.82 -9.05
C GLU A 30 12.01 -3.23 -10.12
N SER A 31 13.11 -3.89 -9.71
CA SER A 31 14.10 -4.45 -10.65
C SER A 31 13.50 -5.56 -11.52
N ILE A 32 12.79 -6.52 -10.92
CA ILE A 32 12.19 -7.64 -11.65
C ILE A 32 11.19 -7.15 -12.69
N LEU A 33 10.28 -6.25 -12.31
CA LEU A 33 9.31 -5.68 -13.25
C LEU A 33 10.01 -4.82 -14.32
N GLY A 34 11.12 -4.17 -13.96
CA GLY A 34 11.95 -3.36 -14.86
C GLY A 34 12.58 -4.15 -16.00
N GLU A 35 12.96 -5.41 -15.77
CA GLU A 35 13.54 -6.31 -16.76
C GLU A 35 12.52 -6.91 -17.75
N LEU A 36 11.24 -6.93 -17.38
CA LEU A 36 10.18 -7.44 -18.24
C LEU A 36 9.79 -6.43 -19.33
N ASN A 37 9.33 -6.97 -20.47
CA ASN A 37 8.71 -6.15 -21.50
C ASN A 37 7.35 -5.59 -21.02
N GLU A 38 6.88 -4.55 -21.69
CA GLU A 38 5.66 -3.83 -21.31
C GLU A 38 4.42 -4.73 -21.20
N PRO A 39 4.11 -5.64 -22.16
CA PRO A 39 2.93 -6.49 -22.05
C PRO A 39 2.95 -7.44 -20.83
N LEU A 40 4.09 -8.08 -20.53
CA LEU A 40 4.18 -8.97 -19.36
C LEU A 40 4.06 -8.19 -18.05
N ARG A 41 4.65 -6.99 -18.00
CA ARG A 41 4.54 -6.11 -16.83
C ARG A 41 3.09 -5.71 -16.58
N GLU A 42 2.37 -5.30 -17.61
CA GLU A 42 0.96 -4.94 -17.53
C GLU A 42 0.09 -6.13 -17.09
N GLU A 43 0.36 -7.33 -17.62
CA GLU A 43 -0.38 -8.54 -17.25
C GLU A 43 -0.20 -8.88 -15.76
N ILE A 44 1.03 -8.82 -15.25
CA ILE A 44 1.33 -9.06 -13.82
C ILE A 44 0.63 -8.01 -12.94
N ILE A 45 0.73 -6.73 -13.29
CA ILE A 45 0.13 -5.63 -12.52
C ILE A 45 -1.39 -5.76 -12.50
N SER A 46 -2.00 -6.02 -13.66
CA SER A 46 -3.44 -6.23 -13.79
C SER A 46 -3.90 -7.43 -12.95
N PHE A 47 -3.16 -8.55 -13.01
CA PHE A 47 -3.46 -9.72 -12.21
C PHE A 47 -3.39 -9.43 -10.70
N ASN A 48 -2.33 -8.75 -10.24
CA ASN A 48 -2.13 -8.45 -8.82
C ASN A 48 -3.18 -7.47 -8.29
N CYS A 49 -3.57 -6.49 -9.09
CA CYS A 49 -4.50 -5.43 -8.71
C CYS A 49 -5.97 -5.75 -9.03
N ARG A 50 -6.29 -6.88 -9.66
CA ARG A 50 -7.67 -7.22 -10.09
C ARG A 50 -8.71 -7.11 -8.99
N LYS A 51 -8.35 -7.50 -7.76
CA LYS A 51 -9.24 -7.43 -6.60
C LYS A 51 -9.52 -5.98 -6.22
N LEU A 52 -8.46 -5.16 -6.20
CA LEU A 52 -8.54 -3.73 -5.90
C LEU A 52 -9.40 -3.01 -6.95
N VAL A 53 -9.20 -3.29 -8.25
CA VAL A 53 -10.02 -2.73 -9.33
C VAL A 53 -11.49 -3.13 -9.17
N ALA A 54 -11.76 -4.40 -8.88
CA ALA A 54 -13.12 -4.92 -8.76
C ALA A 54 -13.86 -4.38 -7.53
N THR A 55 -13.17 -4.08 -6.43
CA THR A 55 -13.81 -3.59 -5.20
C THR A 55 -13.94 -2.07 -5.15
N MET A 56 -13.23 -1.33 -5.99
CA MET A 56 -13.18 0.13 -5.90
C MET A 56 -14.16 0.83 -6.84
N PRO A 57 -15.15 1.56 -6.31
CA PRO A 57 -16.11 2.30 -7.12
C PRO A 57 -15.45 3.33 -8.06
N LEU A 58 -14.27 3.84 -7.67
CA LEU A 58 -13.50 4.78 -8.48
C LEU A 58 -13.14 4.23 -9.87
N PHE A 59 -12.93 2.92 -9.99
CA PHE A 59 -12.51 2.27 -11.24
C PHE A 59 -13.66 1.59 -11.98
N ALA A 60 -14.83 1.42 -11.36
CA ALA A 60 -15.93 0.63 -11.90
C ALA A 60 -16.44 1.12 -13.28
N ASN A 61 -16.38 2.43 -13.53
CA ASN A 61 -16.83 3.05 -14.78
C ASN A 61 -15.69 3.78 -15.51
N ALA A 62 -14.44 3.51 -15.15
CA ALA A 62 -13.29 4.17 -15.73
C ALA A 62 -12.84 3.46 -17.03
N ASP A 63 -12.21 4.22 -17.94
CA ASP A 63 -11.63 3.66 -19.15
C ASP A 63 -10.56 2.61 -18.80
N PRO A 64 -10.55 1.42 -19.44
CA PRO A 64 -9.57 0.38 -19.14
C PRO A 64 -8.11 0.82 -19.28
N ASN A 65 -7.78 1.68 -20.26
CA ASN A 65 -6.43 2.19 -20.42
C ASN A 65 -6.06 3.16 -19.31
N PHE A 66 -7.01 3.96 -18.83
CA PHE A 66 -6.81 4.80 -17.64
C PHE A 66 -6.53 3.93 -16.40
N VAL A 67 -7.32 2.87 -16.20
CA VAL A 67 -7.11 1.94 -15.08
C VAL A 67 -5.72 1.32 -15.16
N THR A 68 -5.35 0.72 -16.28
CA THR A 68 -4.00 0.14 -16.48
C THR A 68 -2.90 1.17 -16.22
N SER A 69 -3.03 2.39 -16.78
CA SER A 69 -2.08 3.47 -16.57
C SER A 69 -1.94 3.85 -15.10
N MET A 70 -3.03 3.86 -14.34
CA MET A 70 -2.99 4.14 -12.91
C MET A 70 -2.39 2.98 -12.11
N LEU A 71 -2.76 1.74 -12.41
CA LEU A 71 -2.24 0.55 -11.73
C LEU A 71 -0.72 0.45 -11.86
N THR A 72 -0.15 0.84 -13.01
CA THR A 72 1.31 0.86 -13.21
C THR A 72 2.05 1.89 -12.36
N LYS A 73 1.34 2.86 -11.76
CA LYS A 73 1.90 3.86 -10.85
C LYS A 73 1.70 3.52 -9.37
N LEU A 74 0.93 2.48 -9.06
CA LEU A 74 0.73 2.05 -7.68
C LEU A 74 2.03 1.49 -7.11
N ARG A 75 2.27 1.77 -5.83
CA ARG A 75 3.37 1.21 -5.05
C ARG A 75 2.77 0.47 -3.85
N PHE A 76 3.19 -0.77 -3.66
CA PHE A 76 2.74 -1.57 -2.54
C PHE A 76 3.44 -1.14 -1.25
N GLU A 77 2.66 -0.73 -0.25
CA GLU A 77 3.15 -0.33 1.07
C GLU A 77 2.45 -1.16 2.16
N VAL A 78 3.20 -1.48 3.22
CA VAL A 78 2.69 -2.20 4.40
C VAL A 78 2.83 -1.27 5.59
N PHE A 79 1.84 -1.27 6.47
CA PHE A 79 1.82 -0.52 7.72
C PHE A 79 1.52 -1.46 8.87
N GLN A 80 2.17 -1.21 10.02
CA GLN A 80 1.97 -2.00 11.23
C GLN A 80 0.84 -1.40 12.09
N PRO A 81 0.20 -2.21 12.95
CA PRO A 81 -0.75 -1.69 13.92
C PRO A 81 -0.15 -0.54 14.75
N GLY A 82 -0.86 0.58 14.82
CA GLY A 82 -0.43 1.79 15.52
C GLY A 82 0.36 2.80 14.66
N ASP A 83 0.63 2.48 13.39
CA ASP A 83 1.24 3.44 12.47
C ASP A 83 0.27 4.57 12.10
N TYR A 84 0.78 5.81 12.07
CA TYR A 84 0.08 6.94 11.50
C TYR A 84 0.46 7.08 10.02
N ILE A 85 -0.48 6.79 9.12
CA ILE A 85 -0.26 6.88 7.67
C ILE A 85 -0.37 8.33 7.18
N ILE A 86 -1.40 9.05 7.64
CA ILE A 86 -1.61 10.47 7.36
C ILE A 86 -1.77 11.20 8.69
N ARG A 87 -1.20 12.40 8.78
CA ARG A 87 -1.34 13.28 9.94
C ARG A 87 -2.07 14.55 9.54
N GLU A 88 -3.11 14.90 10.29
CA GLU A 88 -3.84 16.15 10.15
C GLU A 88 -2.87 17.36 10.18
N GLY A 89 -3.08 18.33 9.30
CA GLY A 89 -2.24 19.52 9.19
C GLY A 89 -0.93 19.33 8.41
N THR A 90 -0.68 18.14 7.86
CA THR A 90 0.46 17.90 6.96
C THR A 90 0.02 17.94 5.49
N VAL A 91 0.93 18.37 4.60
CA VAL A 91 0.65 18.40 3.15
C VAL A 91 0.64 16.98 2.59
N GLY A 92 -0.50 16.55 2.06
CA GLY A 92 -0.66 15.28 1.35
C GLY A 92 0.11 15.27 0.03
N LYS A 93 0.91 14.23 -0.20
CA LYS A 93 1.69 14.04 -1.44
C LYS A 93 1.29 12.78 -2.22
N LYS A 94 0.49 11.92 -1.61
CA LYS A 94 -0.01 10.67 -2.16
C LYS A 94 -1.33 10.31 -1.51
N MET A 95 -2.15 9.58 -2.25
CA MET A 95 -3.35 8.91 -1.75
C MET A 95 -3.10 7.40 -1.67
N TYR A 96 -3.96 6.70 -0.95
CA TYR A 96 -3.82 5.29 -0.66
C TYR A 96 -5.10 4.52 -0.98
N PHE A 97 -4.89 3.28 -1.41
CA PHE A 97 -5.94 2.32 -1.71
C PHE A 97 -5.78 1.12 -0.77
N ILE A 98 -6.82 0.76 -0.04
CA ILE A 98 -6.75 -0.32 0.96
C ILE A 98 -7.03 -1.64 0.26
N GLN A 99 -5.96 -2.39 0.00
CA GLN A 99 -6.07 -3.74 -0.55
C GLN A 99 -6.47 -4.75 0.53
N HIS A 100 -5.91 -4.61 1.74
CA HIS A 100 -6.18 -5.49 2.88
C HIS A 100 -5.88 -4.77 4.21
N GLY A 101 -6.80 -4.87 5.17
CA GLY A 101 -6.64 -4.36 6.53
C GLY A 101 -7.75 -3.38 6.94
N VAL A 102 -7.62 -2.87 8.16
CA VAL A 102 -8.57 -1.91 8.74
C VAL A 102 -7.81 -0.72 9.29
N LEU A 103 -8.29 0.48 8.99
CA LEU A 103 -7.75 1.73 9.49
C LEU A 103 -8.80 2.48 10.28
N THR A 104 -8.34 3.24 11.27
CA THR A 104 -9.16 4.17 12.03
C THR A 104 -8.80 5.59 11.62
N VAL A 105 -9.79 6.32 11.12
CA VAL A 105 -9.70 7.75 10.82
C VAL A 105 -10.05 8.52 12.08
N LEU A 106 -9.08 9.33 12.54
CA LEU A 106 -9.19 10.17 13.73
C LEU A 106 -9.30 11.63 13.28
N THR A 107 -10.44 12.27 13.54
CA THR A 107 -10.65 13.71 13.28
C THR A 107 -10.99 14.42 14.58
N LYS A 108 -10.51 15.65 14.75
CA LYS A 108 -10.83 16.46 15.93
C LYS A 108 -12.35 16.69 16.00
N GLY A 109 -12.97 16.16 17.06
CA GLY A 109 -14.38 16.40 17.36
C GLY A 109 -15.39 15.52 16.61
N SER A 110 -14.95 14.54 15.80
CA SER A 110 -15.85 13.54 15.22
C SER A 110 -15.64 12.16 15.86
N LYS A 111 -16.62 11.27 15.70
CA LYS A 111 -16.46 9.87 16.09
C LYS A 111 -15.43 9.18 15.19
N GLU A 112 -14.68 8.26 15.78
CA GLU A 112 -13.77 7.39 15.04
C GLU A 112 -14.51 6.70 13.89
N THR A 113 -13.98 6.82 12.67
CA THR A 113 -14.52 6.14 11.50
C THR A 113 -13.56 5.05 11.09
N LYS A 114 -14.07 3.83 10.88
CA LYS A 114 -13.26 2.71 10.38
C LYS A 114 -13.44 2.56 8.88
N ILE A 115 -12.32 2.42 8.17
CA ILE A 115 -12.27 2.10 6.75
C ILE A 115 -11.50 0.79 6.55
N SER A 116 -11.87 0.00 5.54
CA SER A 116 -11.33 -1.34 5.31
C SER A 116 -11.10 -1.60 3.82
N ASP A 117 -10.73 -2.84 3.48
CA ASP A 117 -10.57 -3.36 2.12
C ASP A 117 -11.55 -2.75 1.10
N GLY A 118 -11.02 -2.28 -0.03
CA GLY A 118 -11.79 -1.61 -1.09
C GLY A 118 -12.05 -0.13 -0.86
N SER A 119 -11.72 0.41 0.31
CA SER A 119 -11.78 1.86 0.57
C SER A 119 -10.48 2.57 0.15
N TYR A 120 -10.54 3.89 -0.01
CA TYR A 120 -9.39 4.73 -0.33
C TYR A 120 -9.41 6.00 0.52
N PHE A 121 -8.24 6.63 0.71
CA PHE A 121 -8.08 7.83 1.53
C PHE A 121 -6.84 8.62 1.08
N GLY A 122 -6.78 9.91 1.40
CA GLY A 122 -5.72 10.81 0.95
C GLY A 122 -6.19 12.23 0.82
#